data_AF-A0A957JNJ9-F1
#
_entry.id   AF-A0A957JNJ9-F1
#
_cell.length_a   1.000
_cell.length_b   1.000
_cell.length_c   1.000
_cell.angle_alpha   90.00
_cell.angle_beta   90.00
_cell.angle_gamma   90.00
#
_symmetry.space_group_name_H-M   'P 1'
#
loop_
_entity.id
_entity.type
_entity.pdbx_description
1 polymer ?
#
loop_
_entity_poly.entity_id
_entity_poly.type
_entity_poly.pdbx_seq_one_letter_code
_entity_poly.pdbx_strand_id
1 'polypeptide(L)'
;GQTAVPIGQPVAAYTRIEYSAIVYGHGPIFLRELAATVGEETFARFLQHYYQQHRWGIATTADFQSLLETECACDLTEAFGAVNGR
;
A
#
# COMPACT_ATOMS: atom_id res chain seq x y z
N GLY A 1 22.27 15.52 4.43
CA GLY A 1 21.42 14.92 3.38
C GLY A 1 20.83 13.67 3.96
N GLN A 2 19.51 13.59 4.09
CA GLN A 2 18.87 12.39 4.61
C GLN A 2 18.77 11.39 3.46
N THR A 3 19.50 10.28 3.55
CA THR A 3 19.41 9.19 2.60
C THR A 3 18.03 8.56 2.74
N ALA A 4 17.27 8.49 1.65
CA ALA A 4 15.99 7.79 1.65
C ALA A 4 16.24 6.33 2.05
N VAL A 5 15.54 5.84 3.06
CA VAL A 5 15.60 4.42 3.42
C VAL A 5 14.68 3.68 2.46
N PRO A 6 15.19 2.71 1.68
CA PRO A 6 14.41 2.05 0.63
C PRO A 6 13.23 1.30 1.23
N ILE A 7 12.06 1.43 0.59
CA ILE A 7 10.82 0.75 0.97
C ILE A 7 10.76 -0.59 0.23
N GLY A 8 10.15 -1.61 0.84
CA GLY A 8 9.97 -2.93 0.21
C GLY A 8 11.15 -3.90 0.34
N GLN A 9 12.13 -3.61 1.21
CA GLN A 9 13.21 -4.55 1.52
C GLN A 9 12.75 -5.64 2.50
N PRO A 10 13.48 -6.77 2.62
CA PRO A 10 13.25 -7.72 3.69
C PRO A 10 13.36 -7.05 5.06
N VAL A 11 12.56 -7.49 6.04
CA VAL A 11 12.59 -6.93 7.42
C VAL A 11 14.00 -6.92 8.03
N ALA A 12 14.83 -7.90 7.67
CA ALA A 12 16.21 -8.02 8.14
C ALA A 12 17.16 -6.93 7.61
N ALA A 13 16.77 -6.20 6.57
CA ALA A 13 17.53 -5.08 6.01
C ALA A 13 17.32 -3.77 6.77
N TYR A 14 16.36 -3.72 7.71
CA TYR A 14 16.07 -2.55 8.54
C TYR A 14 16.54 -2.77 9.97
N THR A 15 16.97 -1.71 10.66
CA THR A 15 16.94 -1.73 12.13
C THR A 15 15.50 -1.77 12.62
N ARG A 16 15.28 -2.26 13.85
CA ARG A 16 13.93 -2.29 14.48
C ARG A 16 13.26 -0.91 14.47
N ILE A 17 14.04 0.15 14.70
CA ILE A 17 13.56 1.53 14.76
C ILE A 17 13.16 2.01 13.36
N GLU A 18 14.00 1.77 12.35
CA GLU A 18 13.72 2.15 10.96
C GLU A 18 12.50 1.42 10.41
N TYR A 19 12.39 0.10 10.61
CA TYR A 19 11.23 -0.67 10.16
C TYR A 19 9.94 -0.08 10.72
N SER A 20 9.92 0.19 12.03
CA SER A 20 8.73 0.74 12.67
C SER A 20 8.41 2.15 12.18
N ALA A 21 9.41 3.02 12.07
CA ALA A 21 9.21 4.40 11.65
C ALA A 21 8.74 4.50 10.18
N ILE A 22 9.26 3.65 9.30
CA ILE A 22 8.95 3.69 7.86
C ILE A 22 7.59 3.04 7.60
N VAL A 23 7.42 1.78 8.03
CA VAL A 23 6.22 1.00 7.70
C VAL A 23 4.99 1.57 8.40
N TYR A 24 5.09 1.84 9.70
CA TYR A 24 3.95 2.33 10.48
C TYR A 24 3.84 3.87 10.50
N GLY A 25 4.90 4.60 10.14
CA GLY A 25 4.81 6.05 9.95
C GLY A 25 4.19 6.43 8.61
N HIS A 26 4.63 5.81 7.50
CA HIS A 26 4.15 6.17 6.16
C HIS A 26 2.96 5.34 5.68
N GLY A 27 2.85 4.07 6.08
CA GLY A 27 1.77 3.18 5.63
C GLY A 27 0.36 3.75 5.84
N PRO A 28 -0.01 4.20 7.05
CA PRO A 28 -1.32 4.79 7.29
C PRO A 28 -1.59 6.07 6.48
N ILE A 29 -0.57 6.88 6.23
CA ILE A 29 -0.69 8.09 5.41
C ILE A 29 -1.00 7.69 3.97
N PHE A 30 -0.25 6.73 3.41
CA PHE A 30 -0.49 6.24 2.05
C PHE A 30 -1.91 5.68 1.88
N LEU A 31 -2.39 4.86 2.83
CA LEU A 31 -3.76 4.33 2.80
C LEU A 31 -4.82 5.44 2.86
N ARG A 32 -4.59 6.48 3.67
CA ARG A 32 -5.48 7.65 3.74
C ARG A 32 -5.53 8.41 2.41
N GLU A 33 -4.37 8.65 1.78
CA GLU A 33 -4.32 9.34 0.49
C GLU A 33 -4.98 8.51 -0.63
N LEU A 34 -4.83 7.18 -0.60
CA LEU A 34 -5.56 6.29 -1.51
C LEU A 34 -7.08 6.39 -1.31
N ALA A 35 -7.56 6.33 -0.06
CA ALA A 35 -8.98 6.46 0.24
C ALA A 35 -9.54 7.81 -0.22
N ALA A 36 -8.79 8.90 -0.02
CA ALA A 36 -9.16 10.23 -0.51
C ALA A 36 -9.18 10.32 -2.04
N THR A 37 -8.25 9.62 -2.72
CA THR A 37 -8.12 9.62 -4.20
C THR A 37 -9.26 8.85 -4.87
N VAL A 38 -9.59 7.66 -4.36
CA VAL A 38 -10.60 6.77 -4.98
C VAL A 38 -12.01 6.96 -4.41
N GLY A 39 -12.13 7.71 -3.31
CA GLY A 39 -13.35 7.91 -2.54
C GLY A 39 -13.51 6.88 -1.42
N GLU A 40 -13.87 7.35 -0.23
CA GLU A 40 -14.00 6.56 1.01
C GLU A 40 -14.93 5.34 0.84
N GLU A 41 -16.07 5.50 0.17
CA GLU A 41 -17.00 4.39 -0.05
C GLU A 41 -16.44 3.31 -0.99
N THR A 42 -15.76 3.74 -2.06
CA THR A 42 -15.07 2.83 -2.99
C THR A 42 -13.97 2.08 -2.27
N PHE A 43 -13.17 2.80 -1.47
CA PHE A 43 -12.09 2.20 -0.68
C PHE A 43 -12.63 1.20 0.35
N ALA A 44 -13.73 1.52 1.04
CA ALA A 44 -14.35 0.61 1.99
C ALA A 44 -14.90 -0.67 1.33
N ARG A 45 -15.55 -0.55 0.16
CA ARG A 45 -16.00 -1.72 -0.63
C ARG A 45 -14.80 -2.56 -1.09
N PHE A 46 -13.77 -1.90 -1.62
CA PHE A 46 -12.52 -2.54 -2.01
C PHE A 46 -11.92 -3.35 -0.86
N LEU A 47 -11.82 -2.79 0.36
CA LEU A 47 -11.26 -3.53 1.51
C LEU A 47 -12.07 -4.78 1.87
N GLN A 48 -13.41 -4.70 1.76
CA GLN A 48 -14.27 -5.87 1.97
C GLN A 48 -14.00 -6.94 0.90
N HIS A 49 -13.91 -6.56 -0.37
CA HIS A 49 -13.62 -7.49 -1.47
C HIS A 49 -12.22 -8.09 -1.35
N TYR A 50 -11.21 -7.27 -1.06
CA TYR A 50 -9.83 -7.69 -0.86
C TYR A 50 -9.72 -8.74 0.24
N TYR A 51 -10.35 -8.50 1.40
CA TYR A 51 -10.40 -9.48 2.48
C TYR A 51 -11.08 -10.78 2.04
N GLN A 52 -12.26 -10.71 1.40
CA GLN A 52 -13.00 -11.90 1.00
C GLN A 52 -12.27 -12.73 -0.05
N GLN A 53 -11.58 -12.08 -0.99
CA GLN A 53 -10.83 -12.72 -2.06
C GLN A 53 -9.58 -13.43 -1.54
N HIS A 54 -8.87 -12.82 -0.60
CA HIS A 54 -7.58 -13.33 -0.12
C HIS A 54 -7.64 -13.99 1.26
N ARG A 55 -8.84 -14.19 1.83
CA ARG A 55 -9.01 -14.92 3.10
C ARG A 55 -8.34 -16.30 3.01
N TRP A 56 -7.50 -16.61 4.00
CA TRP A 56 -6.71 -17.85 4.07
C TRP A 56 -5.64 -18.00 2.98
N GLY A 57 -5.37 -16.95 2.20
CA GLY A 57 -4.32 -16.90 1.19
C GLY A 57 -3.24 -15.88 1.54
N ILE A 58 -2.31 -15.69 0.60
CA ILE A 58 -1.29 -14.63 0.63
C ILE A 58 -1.69 -13.60 -0.43
N ALA A 59 -1.69 -12.33 -0.05
CA ALA A 59 -1.89 -11.22 -0.96
C ALA A 59 -0.61 -10.39 -1.06
N THR A 60 -0.37 -9.83 -2.24
CA THR A 60 0.79 -9.01 -2.56
C THR A 60 0.38 -7.55 -2.79
N THR A 61 1.36 -6.65 -2.84
CA THR A 61 1.13 -5.24 -3.22
C THR A 61 0.49 -5.13 -4.62
N ALA A 62 0.87 -6.01 -5.55
CA ALA A 62 0.30 -6.03 -6.89
C ALA A 62 -1.18 -6.44 -6.87
N ASP A 63 -1.55 -7.45 -6.06
CA ASP A 63 -2.95 -7.86 -5.91
C ASP A 63 -3.80 -6.72 -5.32
N PHE A 64 -3.26 -6.00 -4.32
CA PHE A 64 -3.92 -4.85 -3.71
C PHE A 64 -4.16 -3.74 -4.72
N GLN A 65 -3.13 -3.37 -5.50
CA GLN A 65 -3.23 -2.34 -6.53
C GLN A 65 -4.27 -2.72 -7.59
N SER A 66 -4.13 -3.90 -8.21
CA SER A 66 -5.01 -4.31 -9.32
C SER A 66 -6.47 -4.43 -8.90
N LEU A 67 -6.76 -4.89 -7.68
CA LEU A 67 -8.13 -4.97 -7.20
C LEU A 67 -8.70 -3.57 -6.92
N LEU A 68 -7.90 -2.64 -6.35
CA LEU A 68 -8.36 -1.27 -6.14
C LEU A 68 -8.61 -0.54 -7.46
N GLU A 69 -7.72 -0.70 -8.45
CA GLU A 69 -7.88 -0.16 -9.81
C GLU A 69 -9.15 -0.66 -10.48
N THR A 70 -9.49 -1.94 -10.28
CA THR A 70 -10.74 -2.53 -10.77
C THR A 70 -11.97 -1.89 -10.11
N GLU A 71 -11.93 -1.67 -8.79
CA GLU A 71 -13.05 -1.08 -8.04
C GLU A 71 -13.26 0.41 -8.33
N CYS A 72 -12.19 1.18 -8.52
CA CYS A 72 -12.26 2.61 -8.83
C CYS A 72 -12.38 2.91 -10.33
N ALA A 73 -12.15 1.92 -11.21
CA ALA A 73 -11.98 2.11 -12.65
C ALA A 73 -10.94 3.21 -12.98
N CYS A 74 -9.80 3.18 -12.29
CA CYS A 74 -8.76 4.20 -12.35
C CYS A 74 -7.36 3.57 -12.43
N ASP A 75 -6.35 4.36 -12.82
CA ASP A 75 -4.94 3.93 -12.86
C ASP A 75 -4.20 4.47 -11.64
N LEU A 76 -3.60 3.58 -10.85
CA LEU A 76 -2.85 3.91 -9.64
C LEU A 76 -1.36 3.61 -9.78
N THR A 77 -0.88 3.34 -11.00
CA THR A 77 0.53 3.00 -11.29
C THR A 77 1.49 4.03 -10.71
N GLU A 78 1.19 5.32 -10.82
CA GLU A 78 2.05 6.39 -10.27
C GLU A 78 2.10 6.35 -8.73
N ALA A 79 0.95 6.18 -8.08
CA ALA A 79 0.85 6.14 -6.63
C ALA A 79 1.63 4.95 -6.03
N PHE A 80 1.56 3.78 -6.67
CA PHE A 80 2.29 2.59 -6.21
C PHE A 80 3.75 2.55 -6.69
N GLY A 81 4.07 3.18 -7.82
CA GLY A 81 5.44 3.37 -8.28
C GLY A 81 6.29 4.18 -7.30
N ALA A 82 5.70 5.22 -6.70
CA ALA A 82 6.35 6.04 -5.68
C ALA A 82 6.71 5.29 -4.39
N VAL A 83 5.97 4.23 -4.05
CA VAL A 83 6.20 3.39 -2.86
C VAL A 83 7.23 2.29 -3.12
N ASN A 84 7.35 1.82 -4.37
CA ASN A 84 8.25 0.71 -4.75
C ASN A 84 9.61 1.18 -5.31
N GLY A 85 9.82 2.49 -5.50
CA GLY A 85 11.03 3.02 -6.14
C GLY A 85 11.45 4.40 -5.66
N ARG A 86 12.16 4.46 -4.52
CA ARG A 86 13.24 5.40 -4.22
C ARG A 86 14.12 4.87 -3.10
#